data_AF-A0A4Q6FB82-F1
#
_entry.id   AF-A0A4Q6FB82-F1
#
_cell.length_a   1.000
_cell.length_b   1.000
_cell.length_c   1.000
_cell.angle_alpha   90.00
_cell.angle_beta   90.00
_cell.angle_gamma   90.00
#
_symmetry.space_group_name_H-M   'P 1'
#
loop_
_entity.id
_entity.type
_entity.pdbx_description
1 polymer ?
#
loop_
_entity_poly.entity_id
_entity_poly.type
_entity_poly.pdbx_seq_one_letter_code
_entity_poly.pdbx_strand_id
1 'polypeptide(L)'
;MLDAKSERAFDLGDRGLANFGFEPAQISYRLKDSKGKTWTFEIGGKSPTGYSSYALVSGDKQIHLVNQYLFTATNKTLTDFRDKTLSVPPIAKIMKVDLLFAGDKPVTLVRIDKDWAMTAPYAAKGDTLDINKWLSSWDNLRVSDFIDSPAPDLRKALTVLGKGTKEIVRIQMTTDTAQKDLTIVENNEKMYAKLSADGFVELDKPSILSLRKSPSEFEDRSVFKFVSADVNEVTIDGTQYKRLKDEWVAGEKPMPFIQGMLVSLEFVKADSKLSAKDAEPFIKGPALHTVDIKESKNPAVQFSLWKKSDEDGMLVLKTGDSYYLVNNEFLDILKPKTGTTTPTLGGGEIKGEKS
;
A
#
# COMPACT_ATOMS: atom_id res chain seq x y z
N MET A 1 22.08 -18.58 4.45
CA MET A 1 22.42 -20.02 4.60
C MET A 1 21.25 -20.68 5.30
N LEU A 2 20.51 -21.56 4.63
CA LEU A 2 19.53 -22.40 5.32
C LEU A 2 20.31 -23.45 6.10
N ASP A 3 20.24 -23.41 7.43
CA ASP A 3 20.89 -24.37 8.31
C ASP A 3 19.97 -25.62 8.37
N ALA A 4 20.00 -26.43 7.31
CA ALA A 4 19.19 -27.65 7.22
C ALA A 4 19.70 -28.68 8.24
N LYS A 5 19.02 -28.78 9.39
CA LYS A 5 19.36 -29.72 10.45
C LYS A 5 18.41 -30.92 10.44
N SER A 6 18.99 -32.10 10.57
CA SER A 6 18.22 -33.31 10.86
C SER A 6 17.67 -33.21 12.29
N GLU A 7 16.35 -33.29 12.40
CA GLU A 7 15.64 -33.32 13.70
C GLU A 7 15.72 -34.71 14.31
N ARG A 8 15.66 -35.74 13.45
CA ARG A 8 15.79 -37.15 13.81
C ARG A 8 16.28 -37.94 12.60
N ALA A 9 16.95 -39.06 12.85
CA ALA A 9 17.34 -40.02 11.83
C ALA A 9 16.86 -41.42 12.19
N PHE A 10 16.55 -42.25 11.20
CA PHE A 10 16.20 -43.66 11.37
C PHE A 10 16.60 -44.47 10.14
N ASP A 11 16.77 -45.77 10.32
CA ASP A 11 17.10 -46.69 9.22
C ASP A 11 15.88 -46.91 8.31
N LEU A 12 16.11 -46.91 7.00
CA LEU A 12 15.12 -47.24 5.96
C LEU A 12 14.47 -48.60 6.23
N GLY A 13 15.27 -49.58 6.65
CA GLY A 13 14.86 -50.96 6.92
C GLY A 13 14.05 -51.59 5.77
N ASP A 14 13.20 -52.54 6.11
CA ASP A 14 12.32 -53.22 5.15
C ASP A 14 11.09 -52.38 4.75
N ARG A 15 10.97 -51.15 5.27
CA ARG A 15 9.83 -50.27 5.00
C ARG A 15 9.84 -49.71 3.58
N GLY A 16 11.00 -49.66 2.92
CA GLY A 16 11.12 -49.27 1.51
C GLY A 16 10.92 -47.78 1.21
N LEU A 17 11.45 -47.33 0.08
CA LEU A 17 11.53 -45.92 -0.32
C LEU A 17 10.16 -45.28 -0.60
N ALA A 18 9.23 -46.04 -1.18
CA ALA A 18 7.87 -45.58 -1.49
C ALA A 18 7.11 -45.08 -0.24
N ASN A 19 7.26 -45.75 0.91
CA ASN A 19 6.55 -45.40 2.14
C ASN A 19 6.95 -44.04 2.73
N PHE A 20 8.09 -43.50 2.31
CA PHE A 20 8.58 -42.18 2.71
C PHE A 20 8.48 -41.16 1.56
N GLY A 21 7.89 -41.53 0.42
CA GLY A 21 7.70 -40.66 -0.73
C GLY A 21 8.97 -40.39 -1.53
N PHE A 22 9.89 -41.36 -1.61
CA PHE A 22 11.08 -41.29 -2.47
C PHE A 22 10.92 -41.99 -3.84
N GLU A 23 9.75 -42.58 -4.11
CA GLU A 23 9.42 -43.24 -5.38
C GLU A 23 8.08 -42.73 -5.95
N PRO A 24 8.06 -41.59 -6.69
CA PRO A 24 9.19 -40.69 -6.91
C PRO A 24 9.42 -39.75 -5.73
N ALA A 25 10.68 -39.32 -5.55
CA ALA A 25 11.01 -38.23 -4.64
C ALA A 25 10.27 -36.95 -5.04
N GLN A 26 9.83 -36.17 -4.05
CA GLN A 26 9.16 -34.90 -4.33
C GLN A 26 10.15 -33.84 -4.82
N ILE A 27 11.40 -33.90 -4.37
CA ILE A 27 12.50 -33.06 -4.84
C ILE A 27 13.78 -33.90 -4.91
N SER A 28 14.60 -33.70 -5.96
CA SER A 28 15.92 -34.30 -6.09
C SER A 28 16.94 -33.25 -6.54
N TYR A 29 17.99 -33.02 -5.75
CA TYR A 29 19.12 -32.15 -6.07
C TYR A 29 20.37 -32.96 -6.31
N ARG A 30 21.01 -32.71 -7.45
CA ARG A 30 22.36 -33.21 -7.71
C ARG A 30 23.37 -32.11 -7.46
N LEU A 31 24.20 -32.29 -6.43
CA LEU A 31 25.31 -31.40 -6.10
C LEU A 31 26.61 -32.02 -6.56
N LYS A 32 27.51 -31.20 -7.12
CA LYS A 32 28.86 -31.61 -7.54
C LYS A 32 29.88 -30.65 -6.93
N ASP A 33 30.88 -31.16 -6.23
CA ASP A 33 31.97 -30.33 -5.73
C ASP A 33 33.00 -30.01 -6.83
N SER A 34 33.94 -29.10 -6.52
CA SER A 34 35.03 -28.71 -7.41
C SER A 34 35.98 -29.85 -7.78
N LYS A 35 35.98 -30.95 -7.02
CA LYS A 35 36.77 -32.16 -7.27
C LYS A 35 36.00 -33.21 -8.07
N GLY A 36 34.74 -32.91 -8.42
CA GLY A 36 33.87 -33.77 -9.22
C GLY A 36 33.08 -34.81 -8.45
N LYS A 37 33.18 -34.85 -7.12
CA LYS A 37 32.33 -35.73 -6.30
C LYS A 37 30.89 -35.25 -6.38
N THR A 38 29.98 -36.19 -6.61
CA THR A 38 28.55 -35.91 -6.78
C THR A 38 27.76 -36.52 -5.64
N TRP A 39 26.77 -35.80 -5.13
CA TRP A 39 25.78 -36.28 -4.18
C TRP A 39 24.39 -35.96 -4.71
N THR A 40 23.46 -36.87 -4.49
CA THR A 40 22.04 -36.61 -4.74
C THR A 40 21.33 -36.53 -3.40
N PHE A 41 20.67 -35.40 -3.15
CA PHE A 41 19.85 -35.17 -1.98
C PHE A 41 18.38 -35.19 -2.40
N GLU A 42 17.59 -36.01 -1.74
CA GLU A 42 16.18 -36.22 -2.05
C GLU A 42 15.33 -35.83 -0.87
N ILE A 43 14.20 -35.16 -1.15
CA ILE A 43 13.17 -34.85 -0.16
C ILE A 43 11.90 -35.60 -0.59
N GLY A 44 11.40 -36.41 0.33
CA GLY A 44 10.22 -37.24 0.15
C GLY A 44 8.97 -36.58 0.71
N GLY A 45 8.02 -37.41 1.14
CA GLY A 45 6.75 -36.96 1.69
C GLY A 45 6.85 -36.27 3.05
N LYS A 46 5.73 -35.71 3.50
CA LYS A 46 5.58 -35.15 4.85
C LYS A 46 5.51 -36.27 5.89
N SER A 47 5.99 -36.00 7.09
CA SER A 47 5.73 -36.84 8.25
C SER A 47 4.23 -36.86 8.58
N PRO A 48 3.72 -37.88 9.29
CA PRO A 48 2.30 -37.96 9.66
C PRO A 48 1.78 -36.75 10.45
N THR A 49 2.65 -36.07 11.19
CA THR A 49 2.31 -34.87 11.96
C THR A 49 2.34 -33.59 11.11
N GLY A 50 2.92 -33.63 9.91
CA GLY A 50 2.93 -32.52 8.95
C GLY A 50 3.99 -31.44 9.17
N TYR A 51 4.73 -31.47 10.28
CA TYR A 51 5.74 -30.45 10.62
C TYR A 51 7.12 -30.68 10.00
N SER A 52 7.37 -31.89 9.48
CA SER A 52 8.67 -32.31 8.94
C SER A 52 8.49 -33.03 7.59
N SER A 53 9.52 -33.02 6.76
CA SER A 53 9.62 -33.88 5.57
C SER A 53 10.68 -34.96 5.80
N TYR A 54 10.58 -36.07 5.07
CA TYR A 54 11.65 -37.05 4.99
C TYR A 54 12.72 -36.58 3.99
N ALA A 55 14.00 -36.76 4.33
CA ALA A 55 15.14 -36.47 3.47
C ALA A 55 16.10 -37.66 3.44
N LEU A 56 16.74 -37.88 2.30
CA LEU A 56 17.65 -38.99 2.04
C LEU A 56 18.80 -38.52 1.15
N VAL A 57 20.02 -39.00 1.40
CA VAL A 57 21.10 -38.94 0.41
C VAL A 57 21.03 -40.22 -0.41
N SER A 58 20.86 -40.13 -1.73
CA SER A 58 20.63 -41.32 -2.56
C SER A 58 21.76 -42.34 -2.40
N GLY A 59 21.37 -43.59 -2.14
CA GLY A 59 22.30 -44.69 -1.86
C GLY A 59 22.65 -44.87 -0.38
N ASP A 60 22.25 -43.96 0.49
CA ASP A 60 22.32 -44.14 1.94
C ASP A 60 21.13 -44.96 2.47
N LYS A 61 21.28 -45.56 3.65
CA LYS A 61 20.21 -46.31 4.34
C LYS A 61 19.55 -45.49 5.46
N GLN A 62 20.05 -44.29 5.73
CA GLN A 62 19.53 -43.44 6.78
C GLN A 62 18.54 -42.41 6.21
N ILE A 63 17.30 -42.44 6.69
CA ILE A 63 16.31 -41.39 6.45
C ILE A 63 16.39 -40.37 7.57
N HIS A 64 16.37 -39.10 7.19
CA HIS A 64 16.32 -37.97 8.10
C HIS A 64 14.95 -37.32 8.09
N LEU A 65 14.43 -36.98 9.26
CA LEU A 65 13.38 -35.97 9.39
C LEU A 65 14.04 -34.60 9.42
N VAL A 66 13.55 -33.73 8.55
CA VAL A 66 13.97 -32.33 8.43
C VAL A 66 12.75 -31.44 8.51
N ASN A 67 12.92 -30.22 9.01
CA ASN A 67 11.82 -29.26 9.07
C ASN A 67 11.15 -29.08 7.70
N GLN A 68 9.81 -29.02 7.66
CA GLN A 68 9.05 -28.86 6.42
C GLN A 68 9.45 -27.58 5.64
N TYR A 69 10.01 -26.59 6.33
CA TYR A 69 10.56 -25.39 5.69
C TYR A 69 11.67 -25.70 4.69
N LEU A 70 12.46 -26.77 4.89
CA LEU A 70 13.48 -27.16 3.91
C LEU A 70 12.83 -27.47 2.57
N PHE A 71 11.77 -28.29 2.57
CA PHE A 71 11.01 -28.60 1.36
C PHE A 71 10.45 -27.33 0.70
N THR A 72 9.79 -26.44 1.44
CA THR A 72 9.19 -25.23 0.84
C THR A 72 10.21 -24.20 0.37
N ALA A 73 11.37 -24.11 1.04
CA ALA A 73 12.46 -23.24 0.64
C ALA A 73 13.17 -23.75 -0.61
N THR A 74 13.27 -25.07 -0.80
CA THR A 74 13.99 -25.65 -1.93
C THR A 74 13.08 -25.94 -3.11
N ASN A 75 11.79 -26.28 -2.90
CA ASN A 75 10.82 -26.56 -3.97
C ASN A 75 10.53 -25.32 -4.83
N LYS A 76 11.47 -24.98 -5.70
CA LYS A 76 11.51 -23.81 -6.56
C LYS A 76 11.45 -24.28 -8.00
N THR A 77 10.61 -23.62 -8.76
CA THR A 77 10.55 -23.75 -10.21
C THR A 77 11.61 -22.86 -10.86
N LEU A 78 11.92 -23.07 -12.14
CA LEU A 78 12.79 -22.14 -12.89
C LEU A 78 12.26 -20.70 -12.86
N THR A 79 10.93 -20.55 -12.83
CA THR A 79 10.21 -19.27 -12.68
C THR A 79 10.59 -18.56 -11.38
N ASP A 80 10.84 -19.28 -10.29
CA ASP A 80 11.19 -18.67 -9.00
C ASP A 80 12.59 -18.03 -8.96
N PHE A 81 13.44 -18.38 -9.93
CA PHE A 81 14.76 -17.76 -10.10
C PHE A 81 14.75 -16.59 -11.10
N ARG A 82 13.63 -16.35 -11.80
CA ARG A 82 13.50 -15.20 -12.70
C ARG A 82 13.29 -13.92 -11.90
N ASP A 83 13.75 -12.80 -12.45
CA ASP A 83 13.42 -11.48 -11.91
C ASP A 83 11.92 -11.24 -12.06
N LYS A 84 11.20 -11.26 -10.94
CA LYS A 84 9.73 -11.08 -10.89
C LYS A 84 9.32 -9.60 -10.92
N THR A 85 10.25 -8.67 -11.17
CA THR A 85 9.92 -7.23 -11.26
C THR A 85 9.15 -6.94 -12.54
N LEU A 86 7.99 -6.28 -12.41
CA LEU A 86 7.29 -5.74 -13.57
C LEU A 86 7.99 -4.45 -14.02
N SER A 87 8.68 -4.50 -15.16
CA SER A 87 9.47 -3.36 -15.63
C SER A 87 8.61 -2.14 -15.98
N VAL A 88 8.79 -1.07 -15.20
CA VAL A 88 8.26 0.28 -15.44
C VAL A 88 9.41 1.30 -15.54
N PRO A 89 9.21 2.48 -16.14
CA PRO A 89 10.24 3.52 -16.16
C PRO A 89 10.56 4.03 -14.74
N PRO A 90 11.80 4.50 -14.47
CA PRO A 90 12.15 5.09 -13.18
C PRO A 90 11.19 6.24 -12.84
N ILE A 91 10.58 6.19 -11.65
CA ILE A 91 9.55 7.16 -11.21
C ILE A 91 10.02 8.61 -11.35
N ALA A 92 11.29 8.88 -11.04
CA ALA A 92 11.88 10.22 -11.15
C ALA A 92 11.88 10.77 -12.59
N LYS A 93 11.83 9.92 -13.61
CA LYS A 93 11.82 10.28 -15.03
C LYS A 93 10.42 10.33 -15.64
N ILE A 94 9.39 9.84 -14.95
CA ILE A 94 8.02 9.84 -15.47
C ILE A 94 7.50 11.29 -15.47
N MET A 95 7.19 11.79 -16.66
CA MET A 95 6.66 13.13 -16.92
C MET A 95 5.15 13.13 -17.15
N LYS A 96 4.59 12.02 -17.64
CA LYS A 96 3.15 11.89 -17.89
C LYS A 96 2.70 10.47 -17.62
N VAL A 97 1.48 10.33 -17.09
CA VAL A 97 0.77 9.06 -16.95
C VAL A 97 -0.62 9.23 -17.54
N ASP A 98 -0.98 8.38 -18.50
CA ASP A 98 -2.37 8.19 -18.91
C ASP A 98 -2.87 6.85 -18.38
N LEU A 99 -3.96 6.88 -17.63
CA LEU A 99 -4.51 5.73 -16.93
C LEU A 99 -6.00 5.55 -17.28
N LEU A 100 -6.38 4.31 -17.58
CA LEU A 100 -7.78 3.92 -17.73
C LEU A 100 -8.00 2.56 -17.08
N PHE A 101 -8.73 2.55 -15.96
CA PHE A 101 -9.32 1.32 -15.43
C PHE A 101 -10.67 1.06 -16.12
N ALA A 102 -11.00 -0.21 -16.32
CA ALA A 102 -12.26 -0.61 -16.93
C ALA A 102 -13.47 -0.11 -16.11
N GLY A 103 -14.36 0.63 -16.76
CA GLY A 103 -15.54 1.23 -16.13
C GLY A 103 -15.30 2.61 -15.49
N ASP A 104 -14.07 3.11 -15.48
CA ASP A 104 -13.72 4.44 -14.95
C ASP A 104 -13.57 5.49 -16.05
N LYS A 105 -13.52 6.75 -15.62
CA LYS A 105 -13.08 7.86 -16.47
C LYS A 105 -11.56 7.78 -16.67
N PRO A 106 -11.05 8.13 -17.87
CA PRO A 106 -9.62 8.25 -18.07
C PRO A 106 -9.04 9.35 -17.18
N VAL A 107 -7.85 9.08 -16.64
CA VAL A 107 -7.07 10.02 -15.84
C VAL A 107 -5.77 10.32 -16.56
N THR A 108 -5.43 11.60 -16.67
CA THR A 108 -4.12 12.04 -17.17
C THR A 108 -3.43 12.85 -16.09
N LEU A 109 -2.25 12.40 -15.68
CA LEU A 109 -1.36 13.08 -14.75
C LEU A 109 -0.14 13.60 -15.51
N VAL A 110 0.23 14.86 -15.28
CA VAL A 110 1.39 15.51 -15.90
C VAL A 110 2.26 16.09 -14.80
N ARG A 111 3.57 15.85 -14.88
CA ARG A 111 4.55 16.47 -14.00
C ARG A 111 4.92 17.85 -14.56
N ILE A 112 4.81 18.86 -13.71
CA ILE A 112 5.21 20.24 -13.99
C ILE A 112 6.29 20.58 -12.97
N ASP A 113 7.54 20.69 -13.44
CA ASP A 113 8.74 20.76 -12.60
C ASP A 113 8.83 19.60 -11.59
N LYS A 114 8.58 19.88 -10.31
CA LYS A 114 8.62 18.92 -9.20
C LYS A 114 7.24 18.44 -8.76
N ASP A 115 6.18 19.09 -9.24
CA ASP A 115 4.81 18.86 -8.79
C ASP A 115 4.01 18.13 -9.86
N TRP A 116 2.93 17.48 -9.42
CA TRP A 116 1.99 16.83 -10.32
C TRP A 116 0.74 17.67 -10.53
N ALA A 117 0.16 17.57 -11.72
CA ALA A 117 -1.15 18.10 -12.06
C ALA A 117 -1.99 16.99 -12.71
N MET A 118 -3.29 17.00 -12.44
CA MET A 118 -4.25 16.19 -13.19
C MET A 118 -4.87 17.08 -14.28
N THR A 119 -4.84 16.62 -15.53
CA THR A 119 -5.39 17.36 -16.68
C THR A 119 -6.66 16.72 -17.24
N ALA A 120 -6.93 15.46 -16.90
CA ALA A 120 -8.16 14.75 -17.21
C ALA A 120 -8.58 13.89 -16.01
N PRO A 121 -9.89 13.77 -15.72
CA PRO A 121 -11.03 14.25 -16.50
C PRO A 121 -11.33 15.75 -16.36
N TYR A 122 -10.69 16.43 -15.42
CA TYR A 122 -10.73 17.88 -15.25
C TYR A 122 -9.35 18.38 -14.80
N ALA A 123 -9.09 19.69 -14.92
CA ALA A 123 -7.85 20.29 -14.47
C ALA A 123 -7.85 20.47 -12.95
N ALA A 124 -6.86 19.91 -12.27
CA ALA A 124 -6.64 20.08 -10.84
C ALA A 124 -5.16 20.00 -10.49
N LYS A 125 -4.76 20.65 -9.39
CA LYS A 125 -3.44 20.43 -8.81
C LYS A 125 -3.40 18.99 -8.29
N GLY A 126 -2.34 18.25 -8.60
CA GLY A 126 -2.16 16.89 -8.14
C GLY A 126 -1.52 16.85 -6.75
N ASP A 127 -1.88 15.85 -5.97
CA ASP A 127 -1.18 15.53 -4.73
C ASP A 127 0.13 14.81 -5.08
N THR A 128 1.23 15.57 -5.07
CA THR A 128 2.55 15.06 -5.46
C THR A 128 2.99 13.85 -4.62
N LEU A 129 2.64 13.82 -3.33
CA LEU A 129 3.03 12.73 -2.43
C LEU A 129 2.23 11.46 -2.75
N ASP A 130 0.91 11.58 -2.85
CA ASP A 130 0.03 10.43 -3.11
C ASP A 130 0.26 9.86 -4.52
N ILE A 131 0.46 10.71 -5.53
CA ILE A 131 0.76 10.26 -6.90
C ILE A 131 2.09 9.51 -6.93
N ASN A 132 3.15 10.03 -6.29
CA ASN A 132 4.44 9.32 -6.24
C ASN A 132 4.37 8.01 -5.46
N LYS A 133 3.58 7.95 -4.37
CA LYS A 133 3.30 6.72 -3.64
C LYS A 133 2.56 5.71 -4.52
N TRP A 134 1.57 6.15 -5.29
CA TRP A 134 0.83 5.31 -6.23
C TRP A 134 1.73 4.78 -7.35
N LEU A 135 2.60 5.61 -7.93
CA LEU A 135 3.63 5.18 -8.90
C LEU A 135 4.60 4.17 -8.30
N SER A 136 4.96 4.34 -7.01
CA SER A 136 5.78 3.36 -6.29
C SER A 136 5.07 2.02 -6.13
N SER A 137 3.75 2.00 -5.97
CA SER A 137 2.99 0.74 -5.96
C SER A 137 3.05 0.02 -7.30
N TRP A 138 3.08 0.74 -8.44
CA TRP A 138 3.31 0.14 -9.76
C TRP A 138 4.71 -0.48 -9.90
N ASP A 139 5.74 0.25 -9.49
CA ASP A 139 7.14 -0.21 -9.51
C ASP A 139 7.39 -1.43 -8.59
N ASN A 140 6.60 -1.53 -7.52
CA ASN A 140 6.65 -2.64 -6.58
C ASN A 140 5.80 -3.86 -6.99
N LEU A 141 5.09 -3.81 -8.13
CA LEU A 141 4.37 -4.97 -8.62
C LEU A 141 5.34 -6.14 -8.88
N ARG A 142 4.85 -7.34 -8.55
CA ARG A 142 5.57 -8.59 -8.77
C ARG A 142 4.77 -9.51 -9.67
N VAL A 143 5.48 -10.12 -10.60
CA VAL A 143 4.97 -11.19 -11.46
C VAL A 143 4.75 -12.43 -10.60
N SER A 144 3.56 -13.01 -10.71
CA SER A 144 3.21 -14.26 -10.05
C SER A 144 3.77 -15.45 -10.83
N ASP A 145 3.65 -15.44 -12.16
CA ASP A 145 4.13 -16.50 -13.05
C ASP A 145 4.48 -15.98 -14.45
N PHE A 146 5.32 -16.73 -15.19
CA PHE A 146 5.72 -16.42 -16.56
C PHE A 146 5.11 -17.42 -17.55
N ILE A 147 4.42 -16.90 -18.56
CA ILE A 147 3.72 -17.69 -19.57
C ILE A 147 4.44 -17.50 -20.92
N ASP A 148 5.54 -18.23 -21.12
CA ASP A 148 6.38 -18.11 -22.33
C ASP A 148 5.79 -18.81 -23.56
N SER A 149 4.90 -19.79 -23.35
CA SER A 149 4.28 -20.58 -24.41
C SER A 149 2.81 -20.85 -24.09
N PRO A 150 1.96 -19.80 -24.07
CA PRO A 150 0.54 -19.95 -23.81
C PRO A 150 -0.09 -20.86 -24.88
N ALA A 151 -1.04 -21.69 -24.46
CA ALA A 151 -1.88 -22.47 -25.38
C ALA A 151 -2.52 -21.54 -26.44
N PRO A 152 -2.73 -21.99 -27.69
CA PRO A 152 -3.22 -21.13 -28.78
C PRO A 152 -4.50 -20.36 -28.43
N ASP A 153 -5.44 -21.00 -27.74
CA ASP A 153 -6.69 -20.38 -27.29
C ASP A 153 -6.46 -19.28 -26.25
N LEU A 154 -5.56 -19.51 -25.28
CA LEU A 154 -5.20 -18.50 -24.29
C LEU A 154 -4.46 -17.34 -24.97
N ARG A 155 -3.51 -17.61 -25.86
CA ARG A 155 -2.81 -16.57 -26.63
C ARG A 155 -3.81 -15.70 -27.38
N LYS A 156 -4.75 -16.31 -28.10
CA LYS A 156 -5.82 -15.59 -28.81
C LYS A 156 -6.69 -14.79 -27.84
N ALA A 157 -7.10 -15.40 -26.72
CA ALA A 157 -7.90 -14.72 -25.71
C ALA A 157 -7.22 -13.46 -25.17
N LEU A 158 -5.94 -13.54 -24.80
CA LEU A 158 -5.18 -12.41 -24.23
C LEU A 158 -4.77 -11.35 -25.26
N THR A 159 -4.57 -11.72 -26.53
CA THR A 159 -4.11 -10.78 -27.57
C THR A 159 -5.23 -9.96 -28.20
N VAL A 160 -6.40 -10.56 -28.42
CA VAL A 160 -7.53 -9.91 -29.11
C VAL A 160 -8.77 -9.76 -28.23
N LEU A 161 -8.62 -9.91 -26.91
CA LEU A 161 -9.73 -9.90 -25.93
C LEU A 161 -10.82 -10.93 -26.29
N GLY A 162 -10.39 -12.17 -26.54
CA GLY A 162 -11.27 -13.28 -26.89
C GLY A 162 -12.12 -13.80 -25.72
N LYS A 163 -12.77 -14.95 -25.90
CA LYS A 163 -13.72 -15.53 -24.94
C LYS A 163 -13.20 -15.52 -23.49
N GLY A 164 -14.02 -15.00 -22.58
CA GLY A 164 -13.71 -14.93 -21.15
C GLY A 164 -12.66 -13.88 -20.76
N THR A 165 -12.22 -13.04 -21.70
CA THR A 165 -11.20 -12.01 -21.46
C THR A 165 -11.81 -10.63 -21.34
N LYS A 166 -11.38 -9.87 -20.35
CA LYS A 166 -11.75 -8.46 -20.18
C LYS A 166 -10.49 -7.65 -19.98
N GLU A 167 -10.43 -6.48 -20.59
CA GLU A 167 -9.41 -5.51 -20.20
C GLU A 167 -9.74 -4.93 -18.83
N ILE A 168 -8.72 -4.78 -17.99
CA ILE A 168 -8.86 -4.26 -16.62
C ILE A 168 -8.22 -2.88 -16.49
N VAL A 169 -7.02 -2.70 -17.04
CA VAL A 169 -6.35 -1.41 -17.00
C VAL A 169 -5.44 -1.22 -18.21
N ARG A 170 -5.43 -0.01 -18.74
CA ARG A 170 -4.36 0.52 -19.59
C ARG A 170 -3.63 1.61 -18.82
N ILE A 171 -2.32 1.51 -18.77
CA ILE A 171 -1.46 2.57 -18.26
C ILE A 171 -0.35 2.85 -19.26
N GLN A 172 -0.16 4.12 -19.56
CA GLN A 172 0.92 4.64 -20.37
C GLN A 172 1.76 5.56 -19.49
N MET A 173 3.05 5.28 -19.40
CA MET A 173 4.02 6.10 -18.67
C MET A 173 5.01 6.70 -19.66
N THR A 174 5.07 8.02 -19.72
CA THR A 174 5.94 8.75 -20.64
C THR A 174 7.06 9.43 -19.88
N THR A 175 8.27 9.29 -20.40
CA THR A 175 9.51 9.96 -19.97
C THR A 175 9.99 10.90 -21.08
N ASP A 176 11.11 11.58 -20.86
CA ASP A 176 11.78 12.42 -21.86
C ASP A 176 12.21 11.68 -23.13
N THR A 177 12.51 10.39 -23.01
CA THR A 177 13.19 9.59 -24.03
C THR A 177 12.39 8.37 -24.50
N ALA A 178 11.38 7.97 -23.73
CA ALA A 178 10.62 6.75 -24.00
C ALA A 178 9.20 6.82 -23.46
N GLN A 179 8.34 5.99 -24.04
CA GLN A 179 6.99 5.71 -23.57
C GLN A 179 6.86 4.21 -23.31
N LYS A 180 6.26 3.86 -22.18
CA LYS A 180 5.96 2.47 -21.81
C LYS A 180 4.46 2.30 -21.69
N ASP A 181 3.91 1.42 -22.51
CA ASP A 181 2.52 1.00 -22.43
C ASP A 181 2.42 -0.34 -21.72
N LEU A 182 1.44 -0.46 -20.82
CA LEU A 182 1.10 -1.69 -20.12
C LEU A 182 -0.42 -1.86 -20.14
N THR A 183 -0.87 -2.97 -20.68
CA THR A 183 -2.27 -3.41 -20.65
C THR A 183 -2.37 -4.65 -19.79
N ILE A 184 -3.29 -4.63 -18.83
CA ILE A 184 -3.62 -5.78 -17.99
C ILE A 184 -5.02 -6.25 -18.34
N VAL A 185 -5.15 -7.55 -18.58
CA VAL A 185 -6.40 -8.22 -18.91
C VAL A 185 -6.70 -9.32 -17.89
N GLU A 186 -7.96 -9.56 -17.61
CA GLU A 186 -8.43 -10.71 -16.83
C GLU A 186 -8.93 -11.79 -17.79
N ASN A 187 -8.51 -13.04 -17.60
CA ASN A 187 -9.07 -14.21 -18.26
C ASN A 187 -9.24 -15.33 -17.23
N ASN A 188 -10.47 -15.83 -17.08
CA ASN A 188 -10.82 -16.89 -16.11
C ASN A 188 -10.26 -16.60 -14.69
N GLU A 189 -10.58 -15.42 -14.16
CA GLU A 189 -10.20 -14.93 -12.81
C GLU A 189 -8.71 -14.62 -12.59
N LYS A 190 -7.84 -14.91 -13.57
CA LYS A 190 -6.42 -14.58 -13.53
C LYS A 190 -6.13 -13.30 -14.29
N MET A 191 -5.18 -12.51 -13.78
CA MET A 191 -4.74 -11.29 -14.44
C MET A 191 -3.45 -11.52 -15.21
N TYR A 192 -3.37 -10.97 -16.41
CA TYR A 192 -2.23 -11.11 -17.30
C TYR A 192 -1.80 -9.76 -17.86
N ALA A 193 -0.49 -9.58 -18.00
CA ALA A 193 0.08 -8.51 -18.81
C ALA A 193 0.93 -9.08 -19.94
N LYS A 194 0.95 -8.37 -21.07
CA LYS A 194 1.82 -8.72 -22.20
C LYS A 194 3.25 -8.24 -21.92
N LEU A 195 4.21 -9.16 -21.99
CA LEU A 195 5.64 -8.86 -21.80
C LEU A 195 6.35 -8.71 -23.15
N SER A 196 6.01 -9.56 -24.12
CA SER A 196 6.56 -9.57 -25.49
C SER A 196 5.48 -9.98 -26.49
N ALA A 197 5.82 -10.12 -27.78
CA ALA A 197 4.86 -10.55 -28.80
C ALA A 197 4.13 -11.86 -28.43
N ASP A 198 4.85 -12.82 -27.84
CA ASP A 198 4.37 -14.17 -27.53
C ASP A 198 4.44 -14.53 -26.03
N GLY A 199 5.02 -13.68 -25.19
CA GLY A 199 5.17 -13.91 -23.75
C GLY A 199 4.24 -13.05 -22.91
N PHE A 200 3.61 -13.68 -21.91
CA PHE A 200 2.75 -13.02 -20.93
C PHE A 200 3.27 -13.28 -19.52
N VAL A 201 2.84 -12.44 -18.59
CA VAL A 201 3.06 -12.64 -17.16
C VAL A 201 1.72 -12.68 -16.44
N GLU A 202 1.59 -13.56 -15.45
CA GLU A 202 0.46 -13.57 -14.52
C GLU A 202 0.74 -12.58 -13.39
N LEU A 203 -0.28 -11.83 -12.97
CA LEU A 203 -0.20 -10.81 -11.93
C LEU A 203 -1.17 -11.12 -10.79
N ASP A 204 -0.81 -10.73 -9.57
CA ASP A 204 -1.69 -10.85 -8.42
C ASP A 204 -2.90 -9.91 -8.54
N LYS A 205 -4.10 -10.50 -8.61
CA LYS A 205 -5.36 -9.76 -8.82
C LYS A 205 -5.62 -8.71 -7.73
N PRO A 206 -5.54 -9.02 -6.41
CA PRO A 206 -5.66 -8.00 -5.36
C PRO A 206 -4.69 -6.83 -5.51
N SER A 207 -3.42 -7.11 -5.85
CA SER A 207 -2.41 -6.07 -6.07
C SER A 207 -2.82 -5.10 -7.18
N ILE A 208 -3.30 -5.61 -8.33
CA ILE A 208 -3.77 -4.74 -9.43
C ILE A 208 -5.03 -3.96 -9.05
N LEU A 209 -6.01 -4.60 -8.40
CA LEU A 209 -7.23 -3.91 -8.00
C LEU A 209 -6.96 -2.81 -6.96
N SER A 210 -5.94 -2.97 -6.11
CA SER A 210 -5.54 -1.95 -5.12
C SER A 210 -4.94 -0.69 -5.75
N LEU A 211 -4.50 -0.75 -7.02
CA LEU A 211 -3.99 0.39 -7.77
C LEU A 211 -5.11 1.27 -8.35
N ARG A 212 -6.36 0.80 -8.33
CA ARG A 212 -7.50 1.58 -8.81
C ARG A 212 -7.72 2.77 -7.88
N LYS A 213 -7.75 3.96 -8.48
CA LYS A 213 -7.94 5.24 -7.78
C LYS A 213 -8.98 6.06 -8.52
N SER A 214 -9.85 6.72 -7.77
CA SER A 214 -10.75 7.74 -8.33
C SER A 214 -9.96 9.00 -8.71
N PRO A 215 -10.43 9.81 -9.68
CA PRO A 215 -9.76 11.05 -10.06
C PRO A 215 -9.48 12.00 -8.89
N SER A 216 -10.42 12.12 -7.93
CA SER A 216 -10.25 12.99 -6.75
C SER A 216 -9.17 12.51 -5.80
N GLU A 217 -8.81 11.23 -5.78
CA GLU A 217 -7.68 10.73 -4.98
C GLU A 217 -6.32 11.15 -5.53
N PHE A 218 -6.24 11.63 -6.77
CA PHE A 218 -5.02 12.22 -7.33
C PHE A 218 -4.96 13.74 -7.13
N GLU A 219 -6.06 14.38 -6.77
CA GLU A 219 -6.14 15.83 -6.53
C GLU A 219 -5.53 16.19 -5.17
N ASP A 220 -4.88 17.36 -5.10
CA ASP A 220 -4.47 17.97 -3.84
C ASP A 220 -5.72 18.41 -3.05
N ARG A 221 -6.15 17.52 -2.14
CA ARG A 221 -7.32 17.69 -1.29
C ARG A 221 -6.99 18.28 0.09
N SER A 222 -5.81 18.90 0.23
CA SER A 222 -5.42 19.58 1.47
C SER A 222 -6.39 20.71 1.78
N VAL A 223 -7.00 20.70 2.97
CA VAL A 223 -8.04 21.67 3.34
C VAL A 223 -7.41 22.98 3.81
N PHE A 224 -6.35 22.88 4.62
CA PHE A 224 -5.74 24.00 5.31
C PHE A 224 -4.30 24.24 4.87
N LYS A 225 -3.86 25.48 5.00
CA LYS A 225 -2.49 25.93 4.71
C LYS A 225 -1.98 26.74 5.89
N PHE A 226 -1.81 26.08 7.03
CA PHE A 226 -1.14 26.64 8.21
C PHE A 226 -0.09 25.65 8.71
N VAL A 227 0.89 26.13 9.47
CA VAL A 227 1.87 25.28 10.15
C VAL A 227 1.48 25.18 11.63
N SER A 228 1.16 23.98 12.13
CA SER A 228 0.67 23.82 13.51
C SER A 228 1.61 24.40 14.57
N ALA A 229 2.92 24.37 14.31
CA ALA A 229 3.94 24.92 15.19
C ALA A 229 3.94 26.46 15.26
N ASP A 230 3.40 27.16 14.27
CA ASP A 230 3.37 28.63 14.18
C ASP A 230 2.07 29.25 14.73
N VAL A 231 1.09 28.39 15.08
CA VAL A 231 -0.19 28.78 15.67
C VAL A 231 0.01 29.19 17.14
N ASN A 232 -0.55 30.35 17.50
CA ASN A 232 -0.45 30.92 18.84
C ASN A 232 -1.79 31.02 19.58
N GLU A 233 -2.90 31.04 18.85
CA GLU A 233 -4.24 31.13 19.40
C GLU A 233 -5.22 30.36 18.52
N VAL A 234 -6.13 29.64 19.17
CA VAL A 234 -7.25 28.96 18.52
C VAL A 234 -8.53 29.32 19.25
N THR A 235 -9.61 29.61 18.53
CA THR A 235 -10.95 29.75 19.10
C THR A 235 -11.84 28.65 18.52
N ILE A 236 -12.52 27.89 19.38
CA ILE A 236 -13.49 26.86 18.98
C ILE A 236 -14.81 27.20 19.65
N ASP A 237 -15.84 27.48 18.86
CA ASP A 237 -17.19 27.84 19.34
C ASP A 237 -17.19 28.93 20.42
N GLY A 238 -16.34 29.94 20.22
CA GLY A 238 -16.15 31.05 21.16
C GLY A 238 -15.24 30.75 22.36
N THR A 239 -14.84 29.51 22.58
CA THR A 239 -13.83 29.15 23.60
C THR A 239 -12.43 29.41 23.07
N GLN A 240 -11.67 30.27 23.75
CA GLN A 240 -10.32 30.67 23.35
C GLN A 240 -9.26 29.80 24.02
N TYR A 241 -8.30 29.36 23.21
CA TYR A 241 -7.10 28.62 23.61
C TYR A 241 -5.86 29.40 23.18
N LYS A 242 -4.90 29.57 24.10
CA LYS A 242 -3.65 30.28 23.82
C LYS A 242 -2.46 29.40 24.11
N ARG A 243 -1.40 29.57 23.32
CA ARG A 243 -0.12 28.92 23.55
C ARG A 243 0.75 29.82 24.44
N LEU A 244 1.02 29.39 25.66
CA LEU A 244 1.85 30.09 26.64
C LEU A 244 3.01 29.17 27.05
N LYS A 245 4.26 29.61 26.84
CA LYS A 245 5.47 28.83 27.20
C LYS A 245 5.41 27.38 26.71
N ASP A 246 5.02 27.19 25.45
CA ASP A 246 4.82 25.89 24.78
C ASP A 246 3.68 25.00 25.29
N GLU A 247 2.86 25.50 26.20
CA GLU A 247 1.65 24.80 26.66
C GLU A 247 0.38 25.48 26.13
N TRP A 248 -0.59 24.66 25.70
CA TRP A 248 -1.91 25.15 25.31
C TRP A 248 -2.81 25.26 26.54
N VAL A 249 -3.44 26.41 26.74
CA VAL A 249 -4.32 26.67 27.88
C VAL A 249 -5.64 27.30 27.47
N ALA A 250 -6.70 27.04 28.26
CA ALA A 250 -7.94 27.81 28.27
C ALA A 250 -8.04 28.55 29.61
N GLY A 251 -7.79 29.87 29.60
CA GLY A 251 -7.54 30.61 30.83
C GLY A 251 -6.26 30.11 31.51
N GLU A 252 -6.39 29.52 32.70
CA GLU A 252 -5.28 28.91 33.45
C GLU A 252 -5.22 27.38 33.31
N LYS A 253 -6.20 26.75 32.66
CA LYS A 253 -6.31 25.29 32.59
C LYS A 253 -5.52 24.74 31.40
N PRO A 254 -4.62 23.75 31.61
CA PRO A 254 -3.97 23.01 30.52
C PRO A 254 -4.95 22.29 29.60
N MET A 255 -4.73 22.45 28.29
CA MET A 255 -5.54 21.85 27.21
C MET A 255 -4.63 21.19 26.15
N PRO A 256 -3.90 20.12 26.49
CA PRO A 256 -2.90 19.50 25.60
C PRO A 256 -3.48 18.95 24.29
N PHE A 257 -4.79 18.68 24.23
CA PHE A 257 -5.45 18.16 23.04
C PHE A 257 -5.36 19.12 21.83
N ILE A 258 -5.22 20.44 22.06
CA ILE A 258 -5.15 21.44 21.00
C ILE A 258 -3.97 21.18 20.06
N GLN A 259 -2.82 20.75 20.59
CA GLN A 259 -1.67 20.42 19.74
C GLN A 259 -1.98 19.27 18.79
N GLY A 260 -2.59 18.19 19.30
CA GLY A 260 -2.96 17.03 18.47
C GLY A 260 -4.04 17.36 17.45
N MET A 261 -4.98 18.23 17.81
CA MET A 261 -6.00 18.76 16.90
C MET A 261 -5.35 19.55 15.75
N LEU A 262 -4.44 20.48 16.05
CA LEU A 262 -3.77 21.30 15.04
C LEU A 262 -2.92 20.46 14.08
N VAL A 263 -2.19 19.46 14.59
CA VAL A 263 -1.44 18.52 13.73
C VAL A 263 -2.41 17.73 12.84
N SER A 264 -3.53 17.24 13.38
CA SER A 264 -4.53 16.53 12.59
C SER A 264 -5.10 17.39 11.48
N LEU A 265 -5.44 18.65 11.79
CA LEU A 265 -5.96 19.63 10.82
C LEU A 265 -4.91 20.03 9.77
N GLU A 266 -3.62 20.17 10.13
CA GLU A 266 -2.55 20.50 9.18
C GLU A 266 -2.41 19.45 8.07
N PHE A 267 -2.59 18.17 8.39
CA PHE A 267 -2.45 17.06 7.43
C PHE A 267 -3.77 16.50 6.90
N VAL A 268 -4.90 17.14 7.23
CA VAL A 268 -6.21 16.62 6.85
C VAL A 268 -6.48 16.77 5.36
N LYS A 269 -7.06 15.72 4.77
CA LYS A 269 -7.54 15.73 3.38
C LYS A 269 -9.05 15.66 3.35
N ALA A 270 -9.65 16.48 2.50
CA ALA A 270 -11.07 16.38 2.21
C ALA A 270 -11.38 15.10 1.41
N ASP A 271 -12.63 14.64 1.47
CA ASP A 271 -13.13 13.61 0.57
C ASP A 271 -13.22 14.17 -0.86
N SER A 272 -13.77 15.38 -1.01
CA SER A 272 -13.79 16.10 -2.29
C SER A 272 -13.92 17.60 -2.09
N LYS A 273 -13.50 18.38 -3.10
CA LYS A 273 -13.87 19.80 -3.18
C LYS A 273 -15.31 19.96 -3.68
N LEU A 274 -16.02 20.97 -3.19
CA LEU A 274 -17.38 21.30 -3.63
C LEU A 274 -17.39 22.66 -4.32
N SER A 275 -18.28 22.81 -5.30
CA SER A 275 -18.62 24.14 -5.80
C SER A 275 -19.47 24.88 -4.76
N ALA A 276 -19.47 26.21 -4.80
CA ALA A 276 -20.34 27.01 -3.93
C ALA A 276 -21.81 26.60 -4.07
N LYS A 277 -22.26 26.36 -5.31
CA LYS A 277 -23.64 25.94 -5.63
C LYS A 277 -23.99 24.58 -5.01
N ASP A 278 -23.05 23.65 -4.97
CA ASP A 278 -23.28 22.31 -4.40
C ASP A 278 -23.23 22.32 -2.87
N ALA A 279 -22.52 23.28 -2.27
CA ALA A 279 -22.43 23.44 -0.82
C ALA A 279 -23.63 24.22 -0.23
N GLU A 280 -24.16 25.20 -0.97
CA GLU A 280 -25.22 26.12 -0.53
C GLU A 280 -26.44 25.43 0.12
N PRO A 281 -26.96 24.29 -0.37
CA PRO A 281 -28.11 23.63 0.24
C PRO A 281 -27.89 23.18 1.69
N PHE A 282 -26.63 22.93 2.08
CA PHE A 282 -26.24 22.37 3.38
C PHE A 282 -25.77 23.43 4.37
N ILE A 283 -25.35 24.60 3.88
CA ILE A 283 -24.91 25.73 4.70
C ILE A 283 -26.14 26.55 5.10
N LYS A 284 -26.99 25.95 5.93
CA LYS A 284 -28.22 26.55 6.44
C LYS A 284 -28.23 26.49 7.96
N GLY A 285 -28.60 27.61 8.59
CA GLY A 285 -28.63 27.72 10.05
C GLY A 285 -27.22 27.78 10.68
N PRO A 286 -27.13 27.66 12.01
CA PRO A 286 -25.86 27.73 12.72
C PRO A 286 -24.95 26.57 12.33
N ALA A 287 -23.65 26.85 12.22
CA ALA A 287 -22.63 25.82 12.04
C ALA A 287 -22.61 24.89 13.28
N LEU A 288 -22.24 23.63 13.06
CA LEU A 288 -21.95 22.66 14.13
C LEU A 288 -20.77 23.13 14.97
N HIS A 289 -19.72 23.59 14.28
CA HIS A 289 -18.53 24.17 14.88
C HIS A 289 -18.04 25.35 14.05
N THR A 290 -17.51 26.37 14.71
CA THR A 290 -16.73 27.44 14.10
C THR A 290 -15.37 27.52 14.77
N VAL A 291 -14.32 27.51 13.96
CA VAL A 291 -12.94 27.47 14.41
C VAL A 291 -12.14 28.60 13.77
N ASP A 292 -11.46 29.37 14.60
CA ASP A 292 -10.50 30.40 14.19
C ASP A 292 -9.10 29.99 14.64
N ILE A 293 -8.15 29.94 13.73
CA ILE A 293 -6.75 29.58 13.97
C ILE A 293 -5.90 30.81 13.62
N LYS A 294 -5.18 31.35 14.61
CA LYS A 294 -4.28 32.49 14.41
C LYS A 294 -2.83 32.03 14.42
N GLU A 295 -2.14 32.37 13.35
CA GLU A 295 -0.71 32.16 13.20
C GLU A 295 0.07 33.44 13.49
N SER A 296 1.33 33.28 13.89
CA SER A 296 2.19 34.41 14.23
C SER A 296 2.58 35.27 13.02
N LYS A 297 2.62 34.68 11.83
CA LYS A 297 3.14 35.31 10.60
C LYS A 297 2.22 35.22 9.38
N ASN A 298 1.12 34.46 9.49
CA ASN A 298 0.19 34.20 8.39
C ASN A 298 -1.22 34.72 8.75
N PRO A 299 -2.07 35.00 7.74
CA PRO A 299 -3.47 35.33 7.97
C PRO A 299 -4.18 34.25 8.78
N ALA A 300 -5.13 34.65 9.63
CA ALA A 300 -5.93 33.70 10.38
C ALA A 300 -6.72 32.78 9.43
N VAL A 301 -6.75 31.49 9.75
CA VAL A 301 -7.57 30.49 9.07
C VAL A 301 -8.87 30.35 9.85
N GLN A 302 -9.99 30.63 9.20
CA GLN A 302 -11.31 30.42 9.77
C GLN A 302 -12.06 29.35 8.97
N PHE A 303 -12.68 28.42 9.68
CA PHE A 303 -13.58 27.47 9.06
C PHE A 303 -14.80 27.13 9.91
N SER A 304 -15.83 26.66 9.22
CA SER A 304 -17.08 26.24 9.83
C SER A 304 -17.57 24.93 9.21
N LEU A 305 -18.27 24.13 10.01
CA LEU A 305 -18.79 22.81 9.64
C LEU A 305 -20.32 22.77 9.69
N TRP A 306 -20.95 22.15 8.69
CA TRP A 306 -22.37 21.82 8.67
C TRP A 306 -22.59 20.34 8.36
N LYS A 307 -23.72 19.77 8.80
CA LYS A 307 -24.09 18.42 8.37
C LYS A 307 -24.52 18.44 6.90
N LYS A 308 -24.08 17.45 6.14
CA LYS A 308 -24.62 17.20 4.79
C LYS A 308 -25.85 16.28 4.85
N SER A 309 -25.76 15.15 5.54
CA SER A 309 -26.87 14.24 5.83
C SER A 309 -26.64 13.56 7.19
N ASP A 310 -27.73 13.15 7.85
CA ASP A 310 -27.66 12.40 9.10
C ASP A 310 -27.30 10.91 8.89
N GLU A 311 -27.47 10.38 7.68
CA GLU A 311 -27.30 8.96 7.36
C GLU A 311 -25.88 8.61 6.88
N ASP A 312 -25.18 9.51 6.19
CA ASP A 312 -23.90 9.20 5.53
C ASP A 312 -22.67 9.57 6.36
N GLY A 313 -22.86 10.29 7.47
CA GLY A 313 -21.75 10.76 8.32
C GLY A 313 -20.82 11.75 7.62
N MET A 314 -21.36 12.55 6.71
CA MET A 314 -20.61 13.54 5.92
C MET A 314 -20.95 14.96 6.34
N LEU A 315 -19.95 15.84 6.24
CA LEU A 315 -20.02 17.25 6.60
C LEU A 315 -19.62 18.13 5.42
N VAL A 316 -20.14 19.35 5.43
CA VAL A 316 -19.68 20.43 4.56
C VAL A 316 -18.80 21.36 5.39
N LEU A 317 -17.53 21.50 4.96
CA LEU A 317 -16.56 22.42 5.54
C LEU A 317 -16.42 23.64 4.63
N LYS A 318 -16.59 24.83 5.20
CA LYS A 318 -16.28 26.11 4.53
C LYS A 318 -15.04 26.73 5.15
N THR A 319 -14.08 27.11 4.32
CA THR A 319 -12.90 27.91 4.73
C THR A 319 -12.59 28.94 3.64
N GLY A 320 -12.58 30.22 4.01
CA GLY A 320 -12.59 31.31 3.02
C GLY A 320 -13.73 31.15 2.01
N ASP A 321 -13.39 31.16 0.72
CA ASP A 321 -14.31 30.94 -0.41
C ASP A 321 -14.34 29.49 -0.91
N SER A 322 -13.64 28.58 -0.21
CA SER A 322 -13.58 27.17 -0.58
C SER A 322 -14.53 26.32 0.26
N TYR A 323 -15.08 25.30 -0.38
CA TYR A 323 -16.03 24.36 0.20
C TYR A 323 -15.51 22.94 -0.01
N TYR A 324 -15.62 22.11 1.02
CA TYR A 324 -15.14 20.75 1.01
C TYR A 324 -16.19 19.82 1.59
N LEU A 325 -16.25 18.61 1.02
CA LEU A 325 -16.92 17.48 1.61
C LEU A 325 -15.90 16.75 2.48
N VAL A 326 -16.23 16.52 3.75
CA VAL A 326 -15.37 15.83 4.71
C VAL A 326 -16.17 14.83 5.53
N ASN A 327 -15.51 13.80 6.05
CA ASN A 327 -16.14 12.80 6.91
C ASN A 327 -16.32 13.29 8.36
N ASN A 328 -17.03 12.50 9.18
CA ASN A 328 -17.29 12.79 10.59
C ASN A 328 -16.04 12.81 11.49
N GLU A 329 -14.89 12.26 11.06
CA GLU A 329 -13.66 12.29 11.85
C GLU A 329 -13.21 13.74 12.14
N PHE A 330 -13.62 14.71 11.31
CA PHE A 330 -13.44 16.13 11.60
C PHE A 330 -14.08 16.57 12.92
N LEU A 331 -15.24 16.01 13.29
CA LEU A 331 -15.85 16.32 14.59
C LEU A 331 -15.07 15.72 15.75
N ASP A 332 -14.42 14.58 15.53
CA ASP A 332 -13.59 13.91 16.54
C ASP A 332 -12.25 14.61 16.72
N ILE A 333 -11.70 15.20 15.64
CA ILE A 333 -10.49 16.04 15.70
C ILE A 333 -10.70 17.24 16.63
N LEU A 334 -11.89 17.86 16.62
CA LEU A 334 -12.20 19.07 17.40
C LEU A 334 -12.49 18.79 18.89
N LYS A 335 -12.49 17.53 19.32
CA LYS A 335 -12.81 17.13 20.68
C LYS A 335 -11.58 16.55 21.39
N PRO A 336 -11.49 16.71 22.72
CA PRO A 336 -10.48 15.97 23.48
C PRO A 336 -10.72 14.46 23.32
N LYS A 337 -9.69 13.71 22.91
CA LYS A 337 -9.76 12.25 22.93
C LYS A 337 -9.90 11.79 24.37
N THR A 338 -11.00 11.11 24.69
CA THR A 338 -11.20 10.50 26.01
C THR A 338 -10.19 9.36 26.17
N GLY A 339 -9.25 9.50 27.10
CA GLY A 339 -8.33 8.42 27.47
C GLY A 339 -7.03 8.35 26.66
N THR A 340 -6.15 9.33 26.82
CA THR A 340 -4.71 9.07 26.71
C THR A 340 -4.05 9.64 27.95
N THR A 341 -3.88 8.79 28.96
CA THR A 341 -2.89 9.03 30.00
C THR A 341 -1.56 9.16 29.29
N THR A 342 -0.96 10.34 29.36
CA THR A 342 0.43 10.54 28.98
C THR A 342 1.25 9.48 29.70
N PRO A 343 2.08 8.66 29.03
CA PRO A 343 3.03 7.84 29.74
C PRO A 343 3.98 8.79 30.45
N THR A 344 3.88 8.84 31.77
CA THR A 344 4.85 9.50 32.63
C THR A 344 6.20 8.86 32.31
N LEU A 345 7.11 9.63 31.70
CA LEU A 345 8.51 9.23 31.61
C LEU A 345 9.00 9.09 33.04
N GLY A 346 9.09 7.84 33.50
CA GLY A 346 9.61 7.50 34.81
C GLY A 346 11.04 7.98 34.92
N GLY A 347 11.22 9.09 35.64
CA GLY A 347 12.49 9.48 36.22
C GLY A 347 12.86 8.44 37.27
N GLY A 348 13.45 7.33 36.84
CA GLY A 348 14.09 6.39 37.72
C GLY A 348 15.37 7.00 38.26
N GLU A 349 15.32 7.49 39.51
CA GLU A 349 16.50 7.76 40.32
C GLU A 349 17.36 6.49 40.38
N ILE A 350 18.58 6.56 39.85
CA ILE A 350 19.62 5.57 40.11
C ILE A 350 20.15 5.85 41.52
N LYS A 351 19.60 5.17 42.53
CA LYS A 351 20.28 5.02 43.82
C LYS A 351 21.40 4.01 43.65
N GLY A 352 22.63 4.51 43.65
CA GLY A 352 23.81 3.68 43.85
C GLY A 352 23.86 3.21 45.30
N GLU A 353 23.90 1.90 45.49
CA GLU A 353 24.35 1.31 46.74
C GLU A 353 25.73 0.67 46.54
N LYS A 354 26.71 1.26 47.22
CA LYS A 354 27.95 0.63 47.61
C LYS A 354 27.66 -0.30 48.79
N SER A 355 27.99 -1.58 48.69
CA SER A 355 28.97 -2.28 49.53
C SER A 355 29.04 -3.75 49.16
#